data_AF-A0A4Z0R1F3-F1
#
_entry.id   AF-A0A4Z0R1F3-F1
#
_cell.length_a   1.000
_cell.length_b   1.000
_cell.length_c   1.000
_cell.angle_alpha   90.00
_cell.angle_beta   90.00
_cell.angle_gamma   90.00
#
_symmetry.space_group_name_H-M   'P 1'
#
loop_
_entity.id
_entity.type
_entity.pdbx_description
1 polymer ?
#
loop_
_entity_poly.entity_id
_entity_poly.type
_entity_poly.pdbx_seq_one_letter_code
_entity_poly.pdbx_strand_id
1 'polypeptide(L)' 'MVLRGIVSSIGIEGTRATFPDKENAVSAPLLVAVGVGTLEIGDYIVVVFFSDNMQDGLILAKY' A
#
# COMPACT_ATOMS: atom_id res chain seq x y z
N MET A 1 3.88 9.65 -6.60
CA MET A 1 5.11 9.27 -5.85
C MET A 1 5.21 7.75 -5.72
N VAL A 2 6.42 7.19 -5.51
CA VAL A 2 6.60 5.74 -5.27
C VAL A 2 7.11 5.54 -3.85
N LEU A 3 6.44 4.71 -3.06
CA LEU A 3 6.83 4.42 -1.68
C LEU A 3 6.88 2.91 -1.43
N ARG A 4 7.78 2.51 -0.53
CA ARG A 4 7.83 1.16 0.05
C ARG A 4 7.03 1.14 1.34
N GLY A 5 6.16 0.15 1.48
CA GLY A 5 5.29 0.02 2.64
C GLY A 5 5.21 -1.41 3.14
N ILE A 6 4.52 -1.56 4.25
CA ILE A 6 4.22 -2.85 4.88
C ILE A 6 2.70 -2.93 5.02
N VAL A 7 2.08 -4.03 4.59
CA VAL A 7 0.63 -4.23 4.74
C VAL A 7 0.27 -4.23 6.22
N SER A 8 -0.60 -3.30 6.63
CA SER A 8 -1.01 -3.15 8.03
C SER A 8 -2.41 -3.67 8.30
N SER A 9 -3.30 -3.64 7.31
CA SER A 9 -4.63 -4.25 7.39
C SER A 9 -5.20 -4.53 6.00
N ILE A 10 -6.06 -5.54 5.93
CA ILE A 10 -6.79 -5.93 4.72
C ILE A 10 -8.27 -5.91 5.08
N GLY A 11 -9.05 -5.08 4.38
CA GLY A 11 -10.48 -4.91 4.62
C GLY A 11 -11.28 -4.89 3.33
N ILE A 12 -12.60 -4.79 3.48
CA ILE A 12 -13.56 -4.77 2.35
C ILE A 12 -13.35 -3.53 1.46
N GLU A 13 -12.95 -2.41 2.06
CA GLU A 13 -12.69 -1.15 1.37
C GLU A 13 -11.31 -1.11 0.67
N GLY A 14 -10.45 -2.10 0.90
CA GLY A 14 -9.10 -2.18 0.34
C GLY A 14 -8.02 -2.53 1.37
N THR A 15 -6.77 -2.42 0.94
CA THR A 15 -5.59 -2.73 1.76
C THR A 15 -4.93 -1.47 2.27
N ARG A 16 -4.65 -1.39 3.56
CA ARG A 16 -3.85 -0.27 4.13
C ARG A 16 -2.40 -0.70 4.31
N ALA A 17 -1.50 0.25 4.15
CA ALA A 17 -0.08 0.05 4.37
C ALA A 17 0.50 1.12 5.29
N THR A 18 1.49 0.72 6.07
CA THR A 18 2.33 1.60 6.88
C THR A 18 3.60 1.92 6.09
N PHE A 19 4.03 3.18 6.12
CA PHE A 19 5.19 3.66 5.38
C PHE A 19 6.28 4.13 6.36
N PRO A 20 7.31 3.31 6.64
CA PRO A 20 8.38 3.67 7.57
C PRO A 20 9.10 4.96 7.19
N ASP A 21 9.30 5.18 5.89
CA ASP A 21 9.94 6.37 5.32
C ASP A 21 9.08 7.65 5.44
N LYS A 22 7.86 7.54 6.00
CA LYS A 22 6.91 8.64 6.24
C LYS A 22 6.44 8.63 7.70
N GLU A 23 7.37 8.46 8.64
CA GLU A 23 7.08 8.45 10.09
C GLU A 23 6.05 7.38 10.50
N ASN A 24 6.06 6.23 9.80
CA ASN A 24 5.06 5.17 9.96
C ASN A 24 3.63 5.65 9.69
N ALA A 25 3.44 6.65 8.83
CA ALA A 25 2.11 7.05 8.37
C ALA A 25 1.38 5.85 7.73
N VAL A 26 0.08 5.78 7.98
CA VAL A 26 -0.81 4.76 7.43
C VAL A 26 -1.60 5.37 6.29
N SER A 27 -1.70 4.67 5.15
CA SER A 27 -2.49 5.14 4.01
C SER A 27 -4.01 5.05 4.25
N ALA A 28 -4.75 5.73 3.38
CA ALA A 28 -6.13 5.34 3.08
C ALA A 28 -6.18 3.88 2.53
N PRO A 29 -7.36 3.24 2.46
CA PRO A 29 -7.50 1.97 1.75
C PRO A 29 -7.01 2.09 0.30
N LEU A 30 -6.08 1.22 -0.07
CA LEU A 30 -5.47 1.19 -1.40
C LEU A 30 -6.01 0.01 -2.19
N LEU A 31 -6.11 0.22 -3.50
CA LEU A 31 -6.37 -0.86 -4.45
C LEU A 31 -5.10 -1.68 -4.67
N VAL A 32 -5.30 -2.95 -5.03
CA VAL A 32 -4.22 -3.88 -5.36
C VAL A 32 -4.29 -4.20 -6.85
N ALA A 33 -3.19 -4.04 -7.56
CA ALA A 33 -3.13 -4.43 -8.96
C ALA A 33 -3.28 -5.94 -9.09
N VAL A 34 -4.08 -6.38 -10.08
CA VAL A 34 -4.48 -7.79 -10.25
C VAL A 34 -3.28 -8.75 -10.30
N GLY A 35 -2.14 -8.31 -10.85
CA GLY A 35 -0.92 -9.12 -10.95
C GLY A 35 -0.14 -9.32 -9.65
N VAL A 36 -0.47 -8.62 -8.56
CA VAL A 36 0.25 -8.73 -7.27
C VAL A 36 -0.10 -10.04 -6.53
N GLY A 37 -1.27 -10.60 -6.80
CA GLY A 37 -1.78 -11.78 -6.11
C GLY A 37 -2.28 -11.48 -4.69
N THR A 38 -2.34 -12.52 -3.85
CA THR A 38 -2.85 -12.40 -2.47
C THR A 38 -1.82 -11.71 -1.58
N LEU A 39 -2.30 -10.73 -0.80
CA LEU A 39 -1.52 -10.04 0.23
C LEU A 39 -1.84 -10.60 1.62
N GLU A 40 -0.85 -10.57 2.50
CA GLU A 40 -0.96 -10.88 3.92
C GLU A 40 -0.51 -9.68 4.76
N ILE A 41 -1.01 -9.58 6.00
CA ILE A 41 -0.56 -8.54 6.93
C ILE A 41 0.92 -8.78 7.25
N GLY A 42 1.74 -7.73 7.11
CA GLY A 42 3.18 -7.81 7.25
C GLY A 42 3.95 -7.93 5.93
N ASP A 43 3.28 -8.16 4.80
CA ASP A 43 3.94 -8.21 3.49
C ASP A 43 4.58 -6.86 3.14
N TYR A 44 5.81 -6.90 2.60
CA TYR A 44 6.45 -5.72 2.03
C TYR A 44 5.92 -5.46 0.62
N ILE A 45 5.58 -4.20 0.35
CA ILE A 45 4.93 -3.81 -0.90
C ILE A 45 5.51 -2.53 -1.48
N VAL A 46 5.31 -2.36 -2.78
CA VAL A 46 5.56 -1.09 -3.49
C VAL A 46 4.23 -0.47 -3.88
N VAL A 47 4.05 0.80 -3.51
CA VAL A 47 2.85 1.59 -3.82
C VAL A 47 3.21 2.76 -4.71
N VAL A 48 2.44 2.95 -5.77
CA VAL A 48 2.49 4.15 -6.61
C VAL A 48 1.27 5.00 -6.30
N PHE A 49 1.51 6.26 -5.94
CA PHE A 49 0.48 7.26 -5.75
C PHE A 49 0.38 8.16 -6.97
N PHE A 50 -0.83 8.38 -7.48
CA PHE A 50 -1.11 9.13 -8.71
C PHE A 50 -0.92 10.65 -8.57
N SER A 51 -0.68 11.12 -7.34
CA SER A 51 -0.30 12.50 -7.00
C SER A 51 0.64 12.48 -5.80
N ASP A 52 1.07 13.66 -5.32
CA ASP A 52 1.84 13.78 -4.07
C ASP A 52 0.91 13.76 -2.84
N ASN A 53 0.06 12.73 -2.75
CA ASN A 53 -0.84 12.50 -1.61
C ASN A 53 -0.92 11.00 -1.30
N MET A 54 -1.14 10.65 -0.03
CA MET A 54 -1.25 9.25 0.42
C MET A 54 -2.69 8.70 0.38
N GLN A 55 -3.60 9.39 -0.30
CA GLN A 55 -5.01 8.98 -0.39
C GLN A 55 -5.35 8.26 -1.70
N ASP A 56 -4.60 8.51 -2.76
CA ASP A 56 -4.83 7.93 -4.08
C ASP A 56 -3.60 7.16 -4.56
N GLY A 57 -3.61 5.84 -4.31
CA GLY A 57 -2.51 4.97 -4.69
C GLY A 57 -2.92 3.54 -5.01
N LEU A 58 -2.01 2.85 -5.69
CA LEU A 58 -2.16 1.50 -6.18
C LEU A 58 -0.94 0.66 -5.75
N ILE A 59 -1.22 -0.48 -5.12
CA ILE A 59 -0.20 -1.47 -4.79
C ILE A 59 0.17 -2.21 -6.08
N LEU A 60 1.43 -2.10 -6.51
CA LEU A 60 1.90 -2.64 -7.80
C LEU A 60 2.80 -3.86 -7.67
N ALA A 61 3.39 -4.10 -6.49
CA ALA A 61 4.25 -5.25 -6.26
C ALA A 61 4.28 -5.64 -4.79
N LYS A 62 4.61 -6.92 -4.54
CA LYS A 62 5.00 -7.51 -3.26
C LYS A 62 6.38 -8.15 -3.40
N TYR A 63 7.20 -8.13 -2.34
CA TYR A 63 8.51 -8.80 -2.29
C TYR A 63 8.91 -9.26 -0.89
#